data_AF-A0AAN8V7W2-F1
#
_entry.id   AF-A0AAN8V7W2-F1
#
_cell.length_a   1.000
_cell.length_b   1.000
_cell.length_c   1.000
_cell.angle_alpha   90.00
_cell.angle_beta   90.00
_cell.angle_gamma   90.00
#
_symmetry.space_group_name_H-M   'P 1'
#
loop_
_entity.id
_entity.type
_entity.pdbx_description
1 polymer ?
#
loop_
_entity_poly.entity_id
_entity_poly.type
_entity_poly.pdbx_seq_one_letter_code
_entity_poly.pdbx_strand_id
1 'polypeptide(L)'
;MEEGTCLTTEECLLNKNRNPHLNKQQIEDELKGISWSQKGYYSYLVDYLPGIVMLSWTDDISDLQYERSVEAFSVLSSEIDACGRKLEIIKLHVPSPLCMTDEETASVVQKDEAKPRLAHTRLAASHVHFYIANGGIIAP
;
A
#
# COMPACT_ATOMS: atom_id res chain seq x y z
N MET A 1 -4.99 -6.61 20.44
CA MET A 1 -3.66 -6.95 20.98
C MET A 1 -2.72 -6.84 19.81
N GLU A 2 -1.81 -5.87 19.83
CA GLU A 2 -0.82 -5.72 18.76
C GLU A 2 0.25 -6.78 18.96
N GLU A 3 0.35 -7.69 18.01
CA GLU A 3 1.20 -8.88 18.08
C GLU A 3 2.61 -8.63 17.50
N GLY A 4 3.09 -7.38 17.61
CA GLY A 4 4.48 -7.01 17.32
C GLY A 4 4.92 -7.03 15.85
N THR A 5 3.98 -7.21 14.91
CA THR A 5 4.27 -7.20 13.46
C THR A 5 3.86 -5.87 12.85
N CYS A 6 4.71 -5.30 11.99
CA CYS A 6 4.42 -4.05 11.30
C CYS A 6 4.63 -4.24 9.79
N LEU A 7 3.61 -3.91 8.99
CA LEU A 7 3.72 -3.90 7.54
C LEU A 7 4.00 -2.49 7.05
N THR A 8 5.01 -2.34 6.21
CA THR A 8 5.39 -1.06 5.63
C THR A 8 6.12 -1.28 4.30
N THR A 9 6.63 -0.20 3.70
CA THR A 9 7.25 -0.21 2.38
C THR A 9 8.57 0.52 2.39
N GLU A 10 9.58 -0.07 1.77
CA GLU A 10 10.86 0.61 1.54
C GLU A 10 10.70 1.85 0.66
N GLU A 11 9.80 1.82 -0.34
CA GLU A 11 9.58 2.96 -1.24
C GLU A 11 9.12 4.22 -0.48
N CYS A 12 8.33 4.05 0.60
CA CYS A 12 7.94 5.15 1.45
C CYS A 12 9.03 5.49 2.47
N LEU A 13 9.46 4.52 3.29
CA LEU A 13 10.30 4.82 4.45
C LEU A 13 11.76 5.13 4.09
N LEU A 14 12.31 4.49 3.05
CA LEU A 14 13.66 4.74 2.57
C LEU A 14 13.70 5.84 1.50
N ASN A 15 12.58 6.52 1.25
CA ASN A 15 12.58 7.65 0.32
C ASN A 15 13.46 8.78 0.86
N LYS A 16 14.29 9.35 -0.02
CA LYS A 16 15.17 10.47 0.32
C LYS A 16 14.42 11.72 0.78
N ASN A 17 13.11 11.83 0.47
CA ASN A 17 12.26 12.92 0.94
C ASN A 17 11.65 12.69 2.34
N ARG A 18 11.92 11.54 2.98
CA ARG A 18 11.52 11.24 4.37
C ARG A 18 12.71 11.49 5.29
N ASN A 19 13.41 10.41 5.66
CA ASN A 19 14.52 10.44 6.61
C ASN A 19 15.83 10.05 5.89
N PRO A 20 16.38 10.91 5.01
CA PRO A 20 17.57 10.57 4.22
C PRO A 20 18.84 10.34 5.07
N HIS A 21 18.80 10.73 6.34
CA HIS A 21 19.88 10.56 7.31
C HIS A 21 19.79 9.24 8.08
N LEU A 22 18.68 8.50 7.96
CA LEU A 22 18.49 7.19 8.58
C LEU A 22 18.69 6.09 7.55
N ASN A 23 19.40 5.04 7.96
CA ASN A 23 19.44 3.79 7.21
C ASN A 23 18.24 2.89 7.60
N LYS A 24 18.08 1.78 6.87
CA LYS A 24 16.98 0.83 7.06
C LYS A 24 16.91 0.30 8.50
N GLN A 25 18.03 -0.14 9.07
CA GLN A 25 18.06 -0.69 10.44
C GLN A 25 17.61 0.35 11.47
N GLN A 26 18.06 1.60 11.34
CA GLN A 26 17.66 2.67 12.24
C GLN A 26 16.15 2.95 12.15
N ILE A 27 15.56 2.87 10.96
CA ILE A 27 14.12 3.03 10.77
C ILE A 27 13.36 1.85 11.40
N GLU A 28 13.85 0.63 11.25
CA GLU A 28 13.27 -0.57 11.87
C GLU A 28 13.32 -0.51 13.40
N ASP A 29 14.43 -0.05 13.97
CA ASP A 29 14.61 0.13 15.42
C ASP A 29 13.60 1.17 15.99
N GLU A 30 13.34 2.25 15.25
CA GLU A 30 12.35 3.26 15.63
C GLU A 30 10.91 2.73 15.56
N LEU A 31 10.61 1.85 14.61
CA LEU A 31 9.29 1.24 14.47
C LEU A 31 9.01 0.17 15.54
N LYS A 32 10.04 -0.29 16.28
CA LYS A 32 9.94 -1.30 17.35
C LYS A 32 9.18 -2.58 16.95
N GLY A 33 9.14 -2.87 15.65
CA GLY A 33 8.40 -3.98 15.05
C GLY A 33 9.16 -4.54 13.87
N ILE A 34 9.09 -5.85 13.69
CA ILE A 34 9.70 -6.54 12.55
C ILE A 34 8.96 -6.08 11.28
N SER A 35 9.70 -5.47 10.35
CA SER A 35 9.16 -4.89 9.11
C SER A 35 9.69 -5.65 7.90
N TRP A 36 8.78 -6.17 7.06
CA TRP A 36 9.17 -6.74 5.77
C TRP A 36 8.31 -6.18 4.64
N SER A 37 8.97 -5.46 3.73
CA SER A 37 8.76 -5.58 2.28
C SER A 37 9.92 -4.88 1.54
N GLN A 38 10.74 -5.67 0.84
CA GLN A 38 11.75 -5.13 -0.08
C GLN A 38 11.06 -4.58 -1.32
N LYS A 39 11.29 -3.29 -1.58
CA LYS A 39 10.90 -2.51 -2.77
C LYS A 39 9.45 -2.64 -3.25
N GLY A 40 8.76 -1.50 -3.32
CA GLY A 40 7.49 -1.37 -4.03
C GLY A 40 6.51 -0.40 -3.35
N TYR A 41 5.66 0.20 -4.17
CA TYR A 41 4.59 1.12 -3.77
C TYR A 41 3.48 0.26 -3.20
N TYR A 42 3.55 -0.07 -1.92
CA TYR A 42 2.46 -0.77 -1.26
C TYR A 42 1.63 0.23 -0.45
N SER A 43 0.99 1.19 -1.13
CA SER A 43 -0.12 1.95 -0.53
C SER A 43 -1.38 1.07 -0.38
N TYR A 44 -1.24 -0.24 -0.28
CA TYR A 44 -2.25 -1.19 -0.75
C TYR A 44 -2.31 -2.49 0.08
N LEU A 45 -1.78 -2.43 1.30
CA LEU A 45 -1.78 -3.51 2.25
C LEU A 45 -2.52 -3.06 3.50
N VAL A 46 -3.41 -3.91 4.00
CA VAL A 46 -4.03 -3.73 5.30
C VAL A 46 -3.79 -5.00 6.10
N ASP A 47 -3.18 -4.84 7.28
CA ASP A 47 -3.24 -5.85 8.32
C ASP A 47 -4.68 -5.86 8.85
N TYR A 48 -5.44 -6.87 8.43
CA TYR A 48 -6.87 -6.96 8.74
C TYR A 48 -7.06 -7.63 10.09
N LEU A 49 -6.31 -8.71 10.32
CA LEU A 49 -6.31 -9.52 11.53
C LEU A 49 -4.92 -10.15 11.70
N PRO A 50 -4.53 -10.50 12.94
CA PRO A 50 -3.41 -11.40 13.22
C PRO A 50 -3.14 -12.47 12.15
N GLY A 51 -2.04 -12.31 11.40
CA GLY A 51 -1.60 -13.28 10.39
C GLY A 51 -2.38 -13.24 9.06
N ILE A 52 -3.30 -12.29 8.85
CA ILE A 52 -4.09 -12.15 7.62
C ILE A 52 -3.86 -10.77 7.00
N VAL A 53 -3.37 -10.76 5.77
CA VAL A 53 -3.03 -9.55 5.02
C VAL A 53 -3.91 -9.44 3.79
N MET A 54 -4.54 -8.27 3.60
CA MET A 54 -5.22 -7.94 2.36
C MET A 54 -4.27 -7.24 1.39
N LEU A 55 -4.23 -7.69 0.14
CA LEU A 55 -3.33 -7.19 -0.90
C LEU A 55 -4.13 -6.73 -2.13
N SER A 56 -3.93 -5.49 -2.57
CA SER A 56 -4.41 -5.05 -3.89
C SER A 56 -3.85 -5.95 -4.98
N TRP A 57 -4.74 -6.46 -5.83
CA TRP A 57 -4.41 -7.45 -6.84
C TRP A 57 -5.01 -7.11 -8.20
N THR A 58 -4.35 -7.55 -9.26
CA THR A 58 -4.91 -7.60 -10.62
C THR A 58 -4.35 -8.84 -11.33
N ASP A 59 -5.17 -9.47 -12.16
CA ASP A 59 -4.74 -10.54 -13.06
C ASP A 59 -4.34 -10.02 -14.45
N ASP A 60 -4.56 -8.73 -14.72
CA ASP A 60 -4.19 -8.10 -15.99
C ASP A 60 -2.68 -7.84 -16.04
N ILE A 61 -1.96 -8.72 -16.73
CA ILE A 61 -0.52 -8.65 -16.93
C ILE A 61 -0.04 -7.37 -17.64
N SER A 62 -0.94 -6.66 -18.33
CA SER A 62 -0.62 -5.41 -19.02
C SER A 62 -0.74 -4.18 -18.12
N ASP A 63 -1.35 -4.33 -16.94
CA ASP A 63 -1.49 -3.27 -15.97
C ASP A 63 -0.17 -3.03 -15.20
N LEU A 64 0.23 -1.76 -15.06
CA LEU A 64 1.37 -1.33 -14.25
C LEU A 64 1.35 -1.82 -12.78
N GLN A 65 0.17 -2.17 -12.25
CA GLN A 65 -0.03 -2.72 -10.91
C GLN A 65 0.32 -4.21 -10.83
N TYR A 66 0.31 -4.96 -11.94
CA TYR A 66 0.51 -6.41 -11.93
C TYR A 66 1.86 -6.82 -11.36
N GLU A 67 2.95 -6.27 -11.90
CA GLU A 67 4.32 -6.59 -11.44
C GLU A 67 4.47 -6.31 -9.94
N ARG A 68 3.94 -5.19 -9.47
CA ARG A 68 3.96 -4.79 -8.06
C ARG A 68 3.15 -5.75 -7.18
N SER A 69 2.00 -6.21 -7.65
CA SER A 69 1.14 -7.13 -6.90
C SER A 69 1.79 -8.51 -6.77
N VAL A 70 2.43 -9.00 -7.83
CA VAL A 70 3.17 -10.26 -7.85
C VAL A 70 4.38 -10.20 -6.92
N GLU A 71 5.15 -9.11 -6.95
CA GLU A 71 6.29 -8.90 -6.05
C GLU A 71 5.85 -8.92 -4.58
N ALA A 72 4.81 -8.14 -4.23
CA ALA A 72 4.25 -8.11 -2.88
C ALA A 72 3.82 -9.51 -2.42
N PHE A 73 3.09 -10.22 -3.27
CA PHE A 73 2.58 -11.55 -2.97
C PHE A 73 3.73 -12.53 -2.74
N SER A 74 4.77 -12.49 -3.57
CA SER A 74 5.95 -13.34 -3.44
C SER A 74 6.67 -13.11 -2.11
N VAL A 75 6.90 -11.84 -1.75
CA VAL A 75 7.54 -11.48 -0.47
C VAL A 75 6.66 -11.96 0.69
N LEU A 76 5.42 -11.50 0.77
CA LEU A 76 4.51 -11.83 1.88
C LEU A 76 4.30 -13.34 2.04
N SER A 77 4.28 -14.11 0.95
CA SER A 77 4.11 -15.57 1.01
C SER A 77 5.31 -16.29 1.62
N SER A 78 6.49 -15.66 1.59
CA SER A 78 7.73 -16.18 2.17
C SER A 78 7.98 -15.71 3.60
N GLU A 79 7.24 -14.71 4.07
CA GLU A 79 7.42 -14.10 5.39
C GLU A 79 6.70 -14.85 6.52
N ILE A 80 7.19 -14.62 7.72
CA ILE A 80 6.63 -15.12 8.97
C ILE A 80 6.47 -13.92 9.91
N ASP A 81 5.32 -13.82 10.56
CA ASP A 81 5.05 -12.73 11.49
C ASP A 81 5.81 -12.89 12.83
N ALA A 82 5.76 -11.86 13.69
CA ALA A 82 6.46 -11.86 14.97
C ALA A 82 5.98 -12.95 15.94
N CYS A 83 4.83 -13.58 15.68
CA CYS A 83 4.30 -14.72 16.44
C CYS A 83 4.64 -16.07 15.81
N GLY A 84 5.44 -16.11 14.75
CA GLY A 84 5.85 -17.35 14.10
C GLY A 84 4.83 -17.93 13.12
N ARG A 85 3.79 -17.17 12.73
CA ARG A 85 2.75 -17.62 11.80
C ARG A 85 3.10 -17.25 10.37
N LYS A 86 2.71 -18.11 9.42
CA LYS A 86 2.68 -17.73 8.00
C LYS A 86 1.52 -16.78 7.76
N LEU A 87 1.73 -15.82 6.88
CA LEU A 87 0.70 -14.87 6.47
C LEU A 87 -0.30 -15.54 5.51
N GLU A 88 -1.59 -15.45 5.83
CA GLU A 88 -2.67 -15.67 4.87
C GLU A 88 -2.87 -14.39 4.05
N ILE A 89 -2.79 -14.50 2.72
CA ILE A 89 -2.88 -13.34 1.84
C ILE A 89 -4.21 -13.38 1.08
N ILE A 90 -5.08 -12.42 1.38
CA ILE A 90 -6.35 -12.22 0.70
C ILE A 90 -6.15 -11.21 -0.42
N LYS A 91 -6.31 -11.65 -1.67
CA LYS A 91 -6.22 -10.79 -2.85
C LYS A 91 -7.52 -10.01 -3.01
N LEU A 92 -7.44 -8.69 -2.98
CA LEU A 92 -8.56 -7.79 -3.28
C LEU A 92 -8.31 -7.13 -4.63
N HIS A 93 -9.14 -7.46 -5.62
CA HIS A 93 -8.98 -6.93 -6.97
C HIS A 93 -9.16 -5.41 -6.98
N VAL A 94 -8.24 -4.71 -7.64
CA VAL A 94 -8.42 -3.29 -7.94
C VAL A 94 -9.54 -3.13 -8.98
N PRO A 95 -10.28 -2.01 -8.96
CA PRO A 95 -11.19 -1.70 -10.06
C PRO A 95 -10.42 -1.58 -11.38
N SER A 96 -11.13 -1.65 -12.51
CA SER A 96 -10.55 -1.32 -13.80
C SER A 96 -9.87 0.07 -13.74
N PRO A 97 -8.74 0.29 -14.43
CA PRO A 97 -8.00 1.55 -14.33
C PRO A 97 -8.90 2.77 -14.54
N LEU A 98 -9.03 3.59 -13.49
CA LEU A 98 -9.76 4.84 -13.53
C LEU A 98 -8.79 5.98 -13.85
N CYS A 99 -9.22 6.94 -14.65
CA CYS A 99 -8.47 8.13 -14.96
C CYS A 99 -9.33 9.37 -14.70
N MET A 100 -8.71 10.45 -14.24
CA MET A 100 -9.39 11.74 -14.10
C MET A 100 -9.99 12.18 -15.43
N THR A 101 -11.22 12.66 -15.41
CA THR A 101 -11.89 13.26 -16.56
C THR A 101 -11.54 14.75 -16.69
N ASP A 102 -11.83 15.34 -17.84
CA ASP A 102 -11.71 16.78 -18.04
C ASP A 102 -12.64 17.54 -17.08
N GLU A 103 -13.86 17.05 -16.90
CA GLU A 103 -14.85 17.64 -16.00
C GLU A 103 -14.38 17.65 -14.53
N GLU A 104 -13.79 16.56 -14.04
CA GLU A 104 -13.27 16.45 -12.67
C GLU A 104 -12.09 17.39 -12.40
N THR A 105 -11.33 17.74 -13.43
CA THR A 105 -10.17 18.63 -13.30
C THR A 105 -10.48 20.09 -13.59
N ALA A 106 -11.57 20.39 -14.31
CA ALA A 106 -11.96 21.73 -14.73
C ALA A 106 -12.15 22.72 -13.55
N SER A 107 -12.64 22.25 -12.40
CA SER A 107 -12.83 23.08 -11.21
C SER A 107 -11.61 23.18 -10.30
N VAL A 108 -10.53 22.44 -10.58
CA VAL A 108 -9.33 22.43 -9.74
C VAL A 108 -8.45 23.63 -10.06
N VAL A 109 -8.48 24.63 -9.19
CA VAL A 109 -7.62 25.81 -9.33
C VAL A 109 -6.21 25.49 -8.86
N GLN A 110 -5.24 25.57 -9.78
CA GLN A 110 -3.83 25.48 -9.45
C GLN A 110 -3.41 26.66 -8.57
N LYS A 111 -2.74 26.37 -7.45
CA LYS A 111 -2.25 27.40 -6.52
C LYS A 111 -0.79 27.13 -6.15
N ASP A 112 0.01 28.19 -6.18
CA ASP A 112 1.42 28.19 -5.79
C ASP A 112 2.19 27.01 -6.42
N GLU A 113 2.97 26.29 -5.61
CA GLU A 113 3.77 25.13 -5.99
C GLU A 113 3.04 23.79 -5.81
N ALA A 114 1.70 23.79 -5.65
CA ALA A 114 0.95 22.54 -5.54
C ALA A 114 1.14 21.66 -6.78
N LYS A 115 1.07 20.33 -6.63
CA LYS A 115 1.11 19.44 -7.80
C LYS A 115 -0.16 19.63 -8.66
N PRO A 116 -0.02 19.89 -9.98
CA PRO A 116 -1.17 20.06 -10.85
C PRO A 116 -1.98 18.77 -10.96
N ARG A 117 -3.30 18.91 -11.06
CA ARG A 117 -4.24 17.82 -11.35
C ARG A 117 -4.58 17.87 -12.84
N LEU A 118 -4.00 16.95 -13.59
CA LEU A 118 -4.17 16.88 -15.04
C LEU A 118 -5.22 15.85 -15.41
N ALA A 119 -6.05 16.15 -16.40
CA ALA A 119 -6.96 15.17 -16.99
C ALA A 119 -6.20 13.94 -17.48
N HIS A 120 -6.88 12.81 -17.50
CA HIS A 120 -6.38 11.49 -17.86
C HIS A 120 -5.28 10.93 -16.94
N THR A 121 -4.97 11.62 -15.84
CA THR A 121 -4.09 11.05 -14.81
C THR A 121 -4.76 9.83 -14.18
N ARG A 122 -4.05 8.70 -14.16
CA ARG A 122 -4.53 7.47 -13.50
C ARG A 122 -4.79 7.73 -12.01
N LEU A 123 -5.97 7.32 -11.55
CA LEU A 123 -6.34 7.35 -10.14
C LEU A 123 -5.73 6.15 -9.40
N ALA A 124 -5.21 6.40 -8.20
CA ALA A 124 -4.67 5.38 -7.31
C ALA A 124 -5.80 4.68 -6.53
N ALA A 125 -6.75 4.08 -7.24
CA ALA A 125 -7.94 3.46 -6.67
C ALA A 125 -7.65 2.02 -6.19
N SER A 126 -8.09 1.69 -4.97
CA SER A 126 -8.10 0.32 -4.47
C SER A 126 -9.15 0.11 -3.38
N HIS A 127 -9.75 -1.08 -3.35
CA HIS A 127 -10.69 -1.48 -2.31
C HIS A 127 -10.03 -1.73 -0.95
N VAL A 128 -8.70 -1.89 -0.88
CA VAL A 128 -7.99 -2.03 0.41
C VAL A 128 -8.01 -0.74 1.23
N HIS A 129 -8.39 0.41 0.65
CA HIS A 129 -8.55 1.68 1.37
C HIS A 129 -9.89 1.77 2.13
N PHE A 130 -10.19 0.75 2.92
CA PHE A 130 -11.38 0.72 3.78
C PHE A 130 -11.03 1.12 5.21
N TYR A 131 -12.06 1.53 5.96
CA TYR A 131 -11.96 1.82 7.38
C TYR A 131 -12.65 0.73 8.20
N ILE A 132 -11.94 0.18 9.19
CA ILE A 132 -12.47 -0.78 10.16
C ILE A 132 -13.08 0.02 11.32
N ALA A 133 -14.40 -0.03 11.44
CA ALA A 133 -15.15 0.51 12.57
C ALA A 133 -15.47 -0.60 13.58
N ASN A 134 -15.89 -0.23 14.79
CA ASN A 134 -16.40 -1.19 15.77
C ASN A 134 -17.65 -1.88 15.22
N GLY A 135 -17.51 -3.16 14.85
CA GLY A 135 -18.60 -3.98 14.31
C GLY A 135 -18.93 -3.76 12.84
N GLY A 136 -18.06 -3.11 12.05
CA GLY A 136 -18.32 -2.89 10.63
C GLY A 136 -17.12 -2.44 9.81
N ILE A 137 -17.29 -2.45 8.49
CA ILE A 137 -16.30 -1.98 7.52
C ILE A 137 -16.97 -0.90 6.66
N ILE A 138 -16.29 0.25 6.50
CA ILE A 138 -16.64 1.28 5.53
C ILE A 138 -15.69 1.12 4.34
N ALA A 139 -16.20 0.61 3.23
CA ALA A 139 -15.42 0.37 2.01
C ALA A 139 -15.74 1.43 0.93
N PRO A 140 -14.77 1.78 0.07
CA PRO A 140 -14.96 2.67 -1.08
C PRO A 140 -15.75 2.01 -2.21
#